data_AF-A0A6A9SLT0-F1
#
_entry.id   AF-A0A6A9SLT0-F1
#
_cell.length_a   1.000
_cell.length_b   1.000
_cell.length_c   1.000
_cell.angle_alpha   90.00
_cell.angle_beta   90.00
_cell.angle_gamma   90.00
#
_symmetry.space_group_name_H-M   'P 1'
#
loop_
_entity.id
_entity.type
_entity.pdbx_description
1 polymer ?
#
loop_
_entity_poly.entity_id
_entity_poly.type
_entity_poly.pdbx_seq_one_letter_code
_entity_poly.pdbx_strand_id
1 'polypeptide(L)'
;MFDATTRDGVLALERGDARWLSTGWDGGLATADRAFNVTVPEGWNPDDLDAYVADRLADAGFERTRDDPVLLTGVAQRHARCARCGPVEAVATVGVSNPAALPMDPEGGALPADPEPVAGTVNVFVGTTGALDDGALANLVAVATEAKTATLLDAVGFPGTTTDAVV
;
A
#
# COMPACT_ATOMS: atom_id res chain seq x y z
N MET A 1 -13.52 9.22 8.33
CA MET A 1 -12.20 8.78 8.82
C MET A 1 -12.25 7.28 9.02
N PHE A 2 -11.12 6.61 8.85
CA PHE A 2 -11.00 5.17 9.00
C PHE A 2 -11.16 4.77 10.47
N ASP A 3 -11.87 3.68 10.69
CA ASP A 3 -11.72 2.90 11.92
C ASP A 3 -10.64 1.85 11.69
N ALA A 4 -9.57 1.86 12.49
CA ALA A 4 -8.37 1.08 12.23
C ALA A 4 -8.24 -0.03 13.27
N THR A 5 -8.23 -1.29 12.82
CA THR A 5 -8.01 -2.46 13.67
C THR A 5 -6.77 -3.21 13.21
N THR A 6 -5.89 -3.58 14.14
CA THR A 6 -4.72 -4.42 13.84
C THR A 6 -4.82 -5.75 14.59
N ARG A 7 -4.70 -6.86 13.87
CA ARG A 7 -4.68 -8.23 14.43
C ARG A 7 -3.71 -9.08 13.64
N ASP A 8 -2.87 -9.84 14.35
CA ASP A 8 -1.95 -10.83 13.77
C ASP A 8 -1.29 -10.35 12.48
N GLY A 9 -0.68 -9.16 12.44
CA GLY A 9 0.02 -8.66 11.25
C GLY A 9 -0.88 -8.22 10.08
N VAL A 10 -2.17 -8.04 10.30
CA VAL A 10 -3.13 -7.43 9.36
C VAL A 10 -3.63 -6.13 9.97
N LEU A 11 -3.61 -5.06 9.19
CA LEU A 11 -4.29 -3.80 9.48
C LEU A 11 -5.54 -3.74 8.59
N ALA A 12 -6.70 -3.61 9.20
CA ALA A 12 -7.98 -3.34 8.54
C ALA A 12 -8.35 -1.86 8.75
N LEU A 13 -8.69 -1.18 7.67
CA LEU A 13 -9.19 0.19 7.66
C LEU A 13 -10.66 0.15 7.23
N GLU A 14 -11.57 0.38 8.16
CA GLU A 14 -13.01 0.34 7.91
C GLU A 14 -13.56 1.72 7.60
N ARG A 15 -14.39 1.79 6.57
CA ARG A 15 -15.22 2.92 6.21
C ARG A 15 -16.37 2.45 5.33
N GLY A 16 -17.59 2.53 5.86
CA GLY A 16 -18.79 2.09 5.16
C GLY A 16 -18.98 2.73 3.78
N ASP A 17 -19.34 1.91 2.80
CA ASP A 17 -19.61 2.26 1.40
C ASP A 17 -18.51 3.15 0.77
N ALA A 18 -17.25 2.93 1.13
CA ALA A 18 -16.15 3.71 0.61
C ALA A 18 -15.83 3.33 -0.84
N ARG A 19 -15.51 4.35 -1.66
CA ARG A 19 -14.93 4.17 -2.99
C ARG A 19 -13.42 4.21 -2.88
N TRP A 20 -12.77 3.22 -3.46
CA TRP A 20 -11.32 3.02 -3.40
C TRP A 20 -10.71 3.04 -4.79
N LEU A 21 -9.47 3.50 -4.89
CA LEU A 21 -8.62 3.32 -6.07
C LEU A 21 -7.27 2.78 -5.62
N SER A 22 -7.05 1.49 -5.82
CA SER A 22 -5.81 0.83 -5.42
C SER A 22 -4.80 0.75 -6.56
N THR A 23 -3.54 1.06 -6.28
CA THR A 23 -2.40 0.74 -7.17
C THR A 23 -1.71 -0.56 -6.81
N GLY A 24 -2.20 -1.30 -5.80
CA GLY A 24 -1.63 -2.55 -5.34
C GLY A 24 -1.98 -3.76 -6.21
N TRP A 25 -1.72 -4.94 -5.66
CA TRP A 25 -2.14 -6.20 -6.28
C TRP A 25 -3.67 -6.26 -6.45
N ASP A 26 -4.13 -6.77 -7.60
CA ASP A 26 -5.54 -6.77 -8.04
C ASP A 26 -6.21 -5.38 -7.89
N GLY A 27 -5.41 -4.33 -8.11
CA GLY A 27 -5.82 -2.94 -7.93
C GLY A 27 -6.81 -2.44 -8.99
N GLY A 28 -7.34 -1.26 -8.76
CA GLY A 28 -8.41 -0.67 -9.56
C GLY A 28 -9.43 0.06 -8.70
N LEU A 29 -10.55 0.41 -9.33
CA LEU A 29 -11.70 1.01 -8.66
C LEU A 29 -12.52 -0.08 -7.97
N ALA A 30 -12.87 0.16 -6.71
CA ALA A 30 -13.75 -0.73 -5.95
C ALA A 30 -14.68 0.08 -5.04
N THR A 31 -15.79 -0.54 -4.64
CA THR A 31 -16.64 -0.04 -3.54
C THR A 31 -16.70 -1.12 -2.49
N ALA A 32 -16.22 -0.81 -1.30
CA ALA A 32 -16.03 -1.77 -0.22
C ALA A 32 -16.04 -1.06 1.13
N ASP A 33 -16.39 -1.79 2.18
CA ASP A 33 -16.40 -1.27 3.56
C ASP A 33 -15.01 -1.25 4.19
N ARG A 34 -14.03 -1.92 3.58
CA ARG A 34 -12.71 -2.14 4.16
C ARG A 34 -11.60 -2.08 3.12
N ALA A 35 -10.42 -1.71 3.58
CA ALA A 35 -9.15 -1.97 2.91
C ALA A 35 -8.16 -2.60 3.90
N PHE A 36 -7.27 -3.45 3.41
CA PHE A 36 -6.33 -4.21 4.25
C PHE A 36 -4.87 -3.93 3.87
N ASN A 37 -4.02 -3.90 4.88
CA ASN A 37 -2.56 -3.95 4.73
C ASN A 37 -2.03 -5.20 5.46
N VAL A 38 -1.43 -6.12 4.72
CA VAL A 38 -1.08 -7.45 5.20
C VAL A 38 0.44 -7.58 5.26
N THR A 39 0.97 -7.86 6.46
CA THR A 39 2.38 -8.19 6.61
C THR A 39 2.67 -9.58 6.06
N VAL A 40 3.64 -9.68 5.16
CA VAL A 40 4.16 -10.95 4.61
C VAL A 40 5.53 -11.30 5.19
N PRO A 41 5.89 -12.58 5.31
CA PRO A 41 7.21 -12.99 5.79
C PRO A 41 8.32 -12.67 4.77
N GLU A 42 9.57 -12.68 5.22
CA GLU A 42 10.73 -12.57 4.34
C GLU A 42 10.85 -13.81 3.45
N GLY A 43 11.30 -13.63 2.20
CA GLY A 43 11.37 -14.71 1.20
C GLY A 43 10.03 -15.25 0.74
N TRP A 44 8.94 -14.54 1.02
CA TRP A 44 7.59 -14.91 0.63
C TRP A 44 7.39 -14.82 -0.89
N ASN A 45 6.90 -15.92 -1.48
CA ASN A 45 6.61 -16.02 -2.91
C ASN A 45 5.54 -17.12 -3.14
N PRO A 46 4.25 -16.84 -2.88
CA PRO A 46 3.18 -17.83 -3.00
C PRO A 46 2.84 -18.10 -4.46
N ASP A 47 2.42 -19.33 -4.76
CA ASP A 47 1.93 -19.71 -6.09
C ASP A 47 0.57 -19.10 -6.41
N ASP A 48 -0.30 -18.96 -5.38
CA ASP A 48 -1.62 -18.34 -5.47
C ASP A 48 -1.76 -17.25 -4.42
N LEU A 49 -1.74 -16.00 -4.90
CA LEU A 49 -1.78 -14.84 -4.03
C LEU A 49 -3.17 -14.55 -3.46
N ASP A 50 -4.24 -14.83 -4.23
CA ASP A 50 -5.60 -14.58 -3.77
C ASP A 50 -5.97 -15.54 -2.63
N ALA A 51 -5.61 -16.82 -2.80
CA ALA A 51 -5.77 -17.84 -1.76
C ALA A 51 -4.97 -17.48 -0.50
N TYR A 52 -3.70 -17.08 -0.66
CA TYR A 52 -2.87 -16.65 0.48
C TYR A 52 -3.51 -15.48 1.24
N VAL A 53 -3.99 -14.46 0.54
CA VAL A 53 -4.64 -13.30 1.16
C VAL A 53 -5.92 -13.71 1.89
N ALA A 54 -6.76 -14.55 1.27
CA ALA A 54 -8.00 -15.03 1.87
C ALA A 54 -7.73 -15.79 3.19
N ASP A 55 -6.81 -16.75 3.16
CA ASP A 55 -6.43 -17.53 4.35
C ASP A 55 -5.87 -16.61 5.44
N ARG A 56 -5.01 -15.67 5.04
CA ARG A 56 -4.33 -14.77 5.97
C ARG A 56 -5.27 -13.82 6.71
N LEU A 57 -6.31 -13.35 6.04
CA LEU A 57 -7.34 -12.50 6.62
C LEU A 57 -8.29 -13.31 7.51
N ALA A 58 -8.67 -14.51 7.06
CA ALA A 58 -9.49 -15.43 7.86
C ALA A 58 -8.81 -15.81 9.17
N ASP A 59 -7.52 -16.14 9.13
CA ASP A 59 -6.70 -16.43 10.32
C ASP A 59 -6.63 -15.25 11.29
N ALA A 60 -6.59 -14.02 10.78
CA ALA A 60 -6.63 -12.80 11.58
C ALA A 60 -8.04 -12.40 12.06
N GLY A 61 -9.06 -13.21 11.74
CA GLY A 61 -10.45 -13.02 12.13
C GLY A 61 -11.17 -11.90 11.35
N PHE A 62 -10.76 -11.66 10.11
CA PHE A 62 -11.42 -10.74 9.19
C PHE A 62 -12.14 -11.49 8.08
N GLU A 63 -13.37 -11.08 7.81
CA GLU A 63 -14.09 -11.45 6.59
C GLU A 63 -13.69 -10.49 5.47
N ARG A 64 -13.32 -11.04 4.31
CA ARG A 64 -12.94 -10.31 3.10
C ARG A 64 -14.01 -10.47 2.04
N THR A 65 -14.36 -9.37 1.38
CA THR A 65 -14.98 -9.39 0.05
C THR A 65 -13.90 -9.26 -1.03
N ARG A 66 -14.16 -9.79 -2.22
CA ARG A 66 -13.17 -9.72 -3.31
C ARG A 66 -12.83 -8.28 -3.69
N ASP A 67 -13.77 -7.36 -3.48
CA ASP A 67 -13.64 -5.94 -3.80
C ASP A 67 -12.85 -5.15 -2.74
N ASP A 68 -12.57 -5.73 -1.57
CA ASP A 68 -11.77 -5.07 -0.53
C ASP A 68 -10.32 -4.93 -1.02
N PRO A 69 -9.77 -3.70 -1.14
CA PRO A 69 -8.39 -3.52 -1.55
C PRO A 69 -7.43 -4.15 -0.54
N VAL A 70 -6.41 -4.86 -1.04
CA VAL A 70 -5.37 -5.45 -0.20
C VAL A 70 -4.00 -5.01 -0.67
N LEU A 71 -3.24 -4.40 0.24
CA LEU A 71 -1.81 -4.15 0.05
C LEU A 71 -1.00 -5.16 0.86
N LEU A 72 0.17 -5.51 0.34
CA LEU A 72 1.11 -6.45 0.95
C LEU A 72 2.37 -5.69 1.34
N THR A 73 2.96 -6.03 2.48
CA THR A 73 4.17 -5.34 2.95
C THR A 73 5.07 -6.24 3.78
N GLY A 74 6.38 -6.11 3.65
CA GLY A 74 7.34 -6.72 4.60
C GLY A 74 7.38 -6.01 5.96
N VAL A 75 6.65 -4.91 6.13
CA VAL A 75 6.64 -4.11 7.37
C VAL A 75 5.60 -4.65 8.34
N ALA A 76 5.99 -4.85 9.59
CA ALA A 76 5.05 -5.24 10.64
C ALA A 76 4.03 -4.13 10.94
N GLN A 77 2.74 -4.46 11.01
CA GLN A 77 1.65 -3.49 11.20
C GLN A 77 1.74 -2.63 12.48
N ARG A 78 2.51 -3.03 13.50
CA ARG A 78 2.82 -2.16 14.67
C ARG A 78 3.52 -0.85 14.28
N HIS A 79 4.14 -0.82 13.09
CA HIS A 79 4.82 0.34 12.53
C HIS A 79 3.90 1.20 11.66
N ALA A 80 2.64 0.82 11.46
CA ALA A 80 1.67 1.67 10.79
C ALA A 80 1.55 3.01 11.56
N ARG A 81 1.55 4.13 10.83
CA ARG A 81 1.38 5.46 11.39
C ARG A 81 0.23 6.16 10.68
N CYS A 82 -0.62 6.82 11.46
CA CYS A 82 -1.75 7.60 10.97
C CYS A 82 -1.50 9.08 11.22
N ALA A 83 -1.84 9.92 10.23
CA ALA A 83 -1.86 11.36 10.35
C ALA A 83 -3.18 11.91 9.78
N ARG A 84 -3.68 13.01 10.36
CA ARG A 84 -4.90 13.69 9.93
C ARG A 84 -4.65 15.17 9.68
N CYS A 85 -5.21 15.69 8.61
CA CYS A 85 -5.22 17.12 8.29
C CYS A 85 -6.61 17.51 7.77
N GLY A 86 -7.41 18.13 8.64
CA GLY A 86 -8.79 18.49 8.31
C GLY A 86 -9.62 17.26 7.89
N PRO A 87 -10.19 17.24 6.67
CA PRO A 87 -10.99 16.12 6.18
C PRO A 87 -10.16 14.93 5.71
N VAL A 88 -8.83 15.05 5.61
CA VAL A 88 -7.93 14.01 5.06
C VAL A 88 -7.27 13.21 6.18
N GLU A 89 -7.16 11.91 5.99
CA GLU A 89 -6.42 10.97 6.83
C GLU A 89 -5.52 10.10 5.95
N ALA A 90 -4.27 9.92 6.39
CA ALA A 90 -3.31 9.03 5.74
C ALA A 90 -2.77 8.01 6.73
N VAL A 91 -2.67 6.75 6.31
CA VAL A 91 -2.05 5.66 7.06
C VAL A 91 -0.91 5.08 6.24
N ALA A 92 0.29 4.99 6.80
CA ALA A 92 1.46 4.51 6.09
C ALA A 92 2.23 3.43 6.85
N THR A 93 2.76 2.46 6.11
CA THR A 93 3.83 1.55 6.53
C THR A 93 5.02 1.75 5.61
N VAL A 94 6.21 1.97 6.17
CA VAL A 94 7.40 2.39 5.43
C VAL A 94 8.54 1.43 5.68
N GLY A 95 8.89 0.62 4.68
CA GLY A 95 10.09 -0.22 4.64
C GLY A 95 10.98 0.23 3.49
N VAL A 96 12.22 0.64 3.78
CA VAL A 96 13.11 1.31 2.83
C VAL A 96 14.35 0.46 2.45
N SER A 97 14.36 -0.82 2.82
CA SER A 97 15.51 -1.70 2.59
C SER A 97 15.69 -2.10 1.12
N ASN A 98 14.72 -1.79 0.25
CA ASN A 98 14.71 -2.13 -1.17
C ASN A 98 14.50 -0.87 -2.05
N PRO A 99 15.51 0.01 -2.14
CA PRO A 99 15.39 1.28 -2.86
C PRO A 99 15.16 1.07 -4.36
N ALA A 100 14.21 1.80 -4.94
CA ALA A 100 13.91 1.79 -6.37
C ALA A 100 14.12 3.19 -6.97
N ALA A 101 15.38 3.53 -7.24
CA ALA A 101 15.71 4.74 -8.00
C ALA A 101 15.77 4.41 -9.50
N LEU A 102 15.05 5.18 -10.33
CA LEU A 102 15.21 5.15 -11.77
C LEU A 102 16.29 6.17 -12.17
N PRO A 103 17.42 5.75 -12.78
CA PRO A 103 18.48 6.66 -13.19
C PRO A 103 18.01 7.59 -14.32
N MET A 104 18.30 8.89 -14.19
CA MET A 104 17.92 9.89 -15.20
C MET A 104 18.81 9.86 -16.45
N ASP A 105 20.02 9.30 -16.33
CA ASP A 105 20.96 9.08 -17.44
C ASP A 105 21.43 7.62 -17.42
N PRO A 106 20.62 6.68 -17.96
CA PRO A 106 20.99 5.28 -17.97
C PRO A 106 22.14 5.05 -18.95
N GLU A 107 23.18 4.33 -18.54
CA GLU A 107 24.36 4.04 -19.39
C GLU A 107 24.06 3.23 -20.67
N GLY A 108 22.80 2.85 -20.89
CA GLY A 108 22.38 1.94 -21.96
C GLY A 108 22.88 0.51 -21.71
N GLY A 109 22.09 -0.50 -22.04
CA GLY A 109 22.50 -1.89 -21.81
C GLY A 109 21.34 -2.85 -21.58
N ALA A 110 21.67 -4.09 -21.23
CA ALA A 110 20.70 -5.08 -20.79
C ALA A 110 20.22 -4.74 -19.37
N LEU A 111 18.96 -5.06 -19.06
CA LEU A 111 18.47 -5.02 -17.69
C LEU A 111 19.37 -5.91 -16.81
N PRO A 112 19.72 -5.47 -15.59
CA PRO A 112 20.42 -6.34 -14.65
C PRO A 112 19.59 -7.61 -14.42
N ALA A 113 20.27 -8.73 -14.15
CA ALA A 113 19.59 -9.93 -13.67
C ALA A 113 18.74 -9.56 -12.44
N ASP A 114 17.56 -10.18 -12.31
CA ASP A 114 16.63 -9.87 -11.23
C ASP A 114 17.38 -9.85 -9.89
N PRO A 115 17.44 -8.69 -9.20
CA PRO A 115 18.10 -8.62 -7.91
C PRO A 115 17.40 -9.55 -6.93
N GLU A 116 18.12 -10.04 -5.91
CA GLU A 116 17.48 -10.79 -4.84
C GLU A 116 16.33 -9.96 -4.24
N PRO A 117 15.13 -10.54 -4.05
CA PRO A 117 14.01 -9.81 -3.48
C PRO A 117 14.33 -9.37 -2.05
N VAL A 118 14.63 -8.09 -1.85
CA VAL A 118 14.81 -7.52 -0.52
C VAL A 118 13.47 -7.03 0.00
N ALA A 119 13.12 -7.41 1.23
CA ALA A 119 11.88 -6.96 1.86
C ALA A 119 11.95 -5.45 2.15
N GLY A 120 11.04 -4.68 1.57
CA GLY A 120 10.94 -3.24 1.75
C GLY A 120 9.83 -2.71 0.85
N THR A 121 8.81 -2.10 1.47
CA THR A 121 7.63 -1.59 0.77
C THR A 121 7.12 -0.35 1.48
N VAL A 122 6.76 0.69 0.72
CA VAL A 122 6.02 1.84 1.23
C VAL A 122 4.57 1.77 0.74
N ASN A 123 3.67 1.45 1.67
CA ASN A 123 2.23 1.46 1.43
C ASN A 123 1.60 2.67 2.10
N VAL A 124 0.73 3.38 1.38
CA VAL A 124 0.00 4.55 1.88
C VAL A 124 -1.47 4.44 1.54
N PHE A 125 -2.33 4.51 2.55
CA PHE A 125 -3.78 4.63 2.40
C PHE A 125 -4.17 6.08 2.68
N VAL A 126 -4.89 6.73 1.77
CA VAL A 126 -5.33 8.12 1.91
C VAL A 126 -6.83 8.22 1.70
N GLY A 127 -7.53 8.70 2.72
CA GLY A 127 -8.96 8.92 2.68
C GLY A 127 -9.32 10.37 2.96
N THR A 128 -10.44 10.83 2.41
CA THR A 128 -11.04 12.12 2.76
C THR A 128 -12.51 11.96 3.12
N THR A 129 -13.05 12.77 4.03
CA THR A 129 -14.49 12.74 4.35
C THR A 129 -15.39 13.18 3.19
N GLY A 130 -14.84 13.86 2.18
CA GLY A 130 -15.56 14.22 0.95
C GLY A 130 -15.73 13.02 0.02
N ALA A 131 -16.85 12.98 -0.71
CA ALA A 131 -17.02 12.03 -1.81
C ALA A 131 -16.17 12.46 -3.00
N LEU A 132 -15.45 11.50 -3.61
CA LEU A 132 -14.63 11.72 -4.78
C LEU A 132 -15.19 10.91 -5.97
N ASP A 133 -15.25 11.55 -7.13
CA ASP A 133 -15.45 10.84 -8.39
C ASP A 133 -14.15 10.14 -8.83
N ASP A 134 -14.21 9.38 -9.92
CA ASP A 134 -13.11 8.53 -10.38
C ASP A 134 -11.87 9.36 -10.74
N GLY A 135 -12.07 10.54 -11.35
CA GLY A 135 -10.99 11.45 -11.71
C GLY A 135 -10.34 12.07 -10.48
N ALA A 136 -11.14 12.42 -9.47
CA ALA A 136 -10.66 12.95 -8.21
C ALA A 136 -9.93 11.88 -7.36
N LEU A 137 -10.37 10.62 -7.39
CA LEU A 137 -9.64 9.50 -6.79
C LEU A 137 -8.29 9.28 -7.47
N ALA A 138 -8.25 9.28 -8.81
CA ALA A 138 -7.00 9.19 -9.57
C ALA A 138 -6.04 10.34 -9.22
N ASN A 139 -6.56 11.57 -9.11
CA ASN A 139 -5.78 12.72 -8.69
C ASN A 139 -5.29 12.60 -7.23
N LEU A 140 -6.09 12.03 -6.32
CA LEU A 140 -5.67 11.80 -4.94
C LEU A 140 -4.50 10.82 -4.87
N VAL A 141 -4.56 9.71 -5.60
CA VAL A 141 -3.45 8.74 -5.72
C VAL A 141 -2.19 9.41 -6.28
N ALA A 142 -2.32 10.24 -7.31
CA ALA A 142 -1.20 10.98 -7.89
C ALA A 142 -0.54 11.92 -6.88
N VAL A 143 -1.33 12.76 -6.20
CA VAL A 143 -0.83 13.71 -5.19
C VAL A 143 -0.21 12.98 -4.00
N ALA A 144 -0.82 11.90 -3.52
CA ALA A 144 -0.27 11.09 -2.44
C ALA A 144 1.06 10.44 -2.85
N THR A 145 1.18 9.99 -4.10
CA THR A 145 2.42 9.44 -4.67
C THR A 145 3.51 10.51 -4.76
N GLU A 146 3.20 11.72 -5.22
CA GLU A 146 4.13 12.86 -5.25
C GLU A 146 4.61 13.24 -3.84
N ALA A 147 3.68 13.33 -2.87
CA ALA A 147 4.03 13.66 -1.48
C ALA A 147 4.92 12.59 -0.86
N LYS A 148 4.58 11.30 -1.05
CA LYS A 148 5.40 10.16 -0.63
C LYS A 148 6.80 10.25 -1.24
N THR A 149 6.87 10.46 -2.56
CA THR A 149 8.12 10.55 -3.32
C THR A 149 9.01 11.68 -2.83
N ALA A 150 8.46 12.89 -2.68
CA ALA A 150 9.19 14.04 -2.17
C ALA A 150 9.72 13.79 -0.75
N THR A 151 8.90 13.18 0.11
CA THR A 151 9.29 12.83 1.49
C THR A 151 10.45 11.82 1.50
N LEU A 152 10.38 10.76 0.67
CA LEU A 152 11.42 9.74 0.62
C LEU A 152 12.72 10.25 -0.02
N LEU A 153 12.64 11.09 -1.05
CA LEU A 153 13.80 11.75 -1.64
C LEU A 153 14.54 12.61 -0.60
N ASP A 154 13.82 13.38 0.21
CA ASP A 154 14.40 14.20 1.28
C ASP A 154 14.99 13.33 2.41
N ALA A 155 14.26 12.31 2.85
CA ALA A 155 14.62 11.53 4.03
C ALA A 155 15.69 10.45 3.78
N VAL A 156 15.64 9.78 2.62
CA VAL A 156 16.46 8.59 2.31
C VAL A 156 17.13 8.63 0.93
N GLY A 157 16.88 9.66 0.12
CA GLY A 157 17.61 9.90 -1.14
C GLY A 157 17.07 9.13 -2.36
N PHE A 158 15.91 8.47 -2.25
CA PHE A 158 15.27 7.75 -3.37
C PHE A 158 13.74 7.85 -3.28
N PRO A 159 13.00 7.71 -4.39
CA PRO A 159 11.59 8.07 -4.45
C PRO A 159 10.63 7.01 -3.88
N GLY A 160 11.11 5.78 -3.65
CA GLY A 160 10.26 4.66 -3.28
C GLY A 160 10.99 3.32 -3.30
N THR A 161 10.23 2.25 -3.14
CA THR A 161 10.67 0.86 -3.35
C THR A 161 10.01 0.23 -4.57
N THR A 162 10.45 -0.96 -4.97
CA THR A 162 9.94 -1.63 -6.18
C THR A 162 8.48 -2.09 -6.06
N THR A 163 7.93 -2.13 -4.84
CA THR A 163 6.60 -2.69 -4.55
C THR A 163 5.66 -1.70 -3.86
N ASP A 164 6.00 -0.40 -3.86
CA ASP A 164 5.16 0.61 -3.23
C ASP A 164 3.73 0.62 -3.80
N ALA A 165 2.76 0.88 -2.94
CA ALA A 165 1.38 1.04 -3.35
C ALA A 165 0.65 2.17 -2.60
N VAL A 166 -0.33 2.77 -3.29
CA VAL A 166 -1.18 3.83 -2.76
C VAL A 166 -2.65 3.44 -2.98
N VAL A 167 -3.49 3.70 -1.98
CA VAL A 167 -4.94 3.44 -1.97
C VAL A 167 -5.70 4.67 -1.50
#